data_AF-A0A453PA52-F1
#
_entry.id   AF-A0A453PA52-F1
#
_cell.length_a   1.000
_cell.length_b   1.000
_cell.length_c   1.000
_cell.angle_alpha   90.00
_cell.angle_beta   90.00
_cell.angle_gamma   90.00
#
_symmetry.space_group_name_H-M   'P 1'
#
loop_
_entity.id
_entity.type
_entity.pdbx_description
1 polymer ?
#
loop_
_entity_poly.entity_id
_entity_poly.type
_entity_poly.pdbx_seq_one_letter_code
_entity_poly.pdbx_strand_id
1 'polypeptide(L)' 'MPDFAQVYSFLGSVFDPSTKGHLQKLKEMNPIDVETALLLMRNLSINLTSPDFEDQVSSYPTFC' A
#
# COMPACT_ATOMS: atom_id res chain seq x y z
N MET A 1 -19.32 -3.37 5.40
CA MET A 1 -18.33 -2.46 6.04
C MET A 1 -16.97 -3.10 5.87
N PRO A 2 -15.91 -2.35 5.54
CA PRO A 2 -14.58 -2.92 5.36
C PRO A 2 -14.06 -3.57 6.65
N ASP A 3 -13.33 -4.67 6.50
CA ASP A 3 -12.49 -5.26 7.53
C ASP A 3 -11.15 -4.53 7.56
N PHE A 4 -11.07 -3.51 8.41
CA PHE A 4 -9.85 -2.72 8.55
C PHE A 4 -8.64 -3.54 9.02
N ALA A 5 -8.83 -4.62 9.79
CA ALA A 5 -7.72 -5.45 10.23
C ALA A 5 -7.09 -6.17 9.02
N GLN A 6 -7.93 -6.74 8.15
CA GLN A 6 -7.46 -7.34 6.89
C GLN A 6 -6.82 -6.31 5.97
N VAL A 7 -7.43 -5.13 5.82
CA VAL A 7 -6.91 -4.03 5.00
C VAL A 7 -5.52 -3.59 5.48
N TYR A 8 -5.36 -3.26 6.76
CA TYR A 8 -4.08 -2.80 7.28
C TYR A 8 -3.01 -3.90 7.27
N SER A 9 -3.39 -5.16 7.51
CA SER A 9 -2.46 -6.30 7.36
C SER A 9 -1.98 -6.44 5.91
N PHE A 10 -2.88 -6.30 4.93
CA PHE A 10 -2.50 -6.31 3.52
C PHE A 10 -1.56 -5.16 3.19
N LEU A 11 -1.91 -3.92 3.57
CA LEU A 11 -1.08 -2.73 3.32
C LEU A 11 0.32 -2.87 3.94
N GLY A 12 0.42 -3.30 5.20
CA GLY A 12 1.71 -3.52 5.86
C GLY A 12 2.55 -4.57 5.12
N SER A 13 1.92 -5.62 4.61
CA SER A 13 2.62 -6.67 3.86
C SER A 13 3.19 -6.22 2.51
N VAL A 14 2.65 -5.14 1.91
CA VAL A 14 3.18 -4.57 0.66
C VAL A 14 4.58 -3.97 0.87
N PHE A 15 4.86 -3.44 2.06
CA PHE A 15 6.15 -2.84 2.40
C PHE A 15 7.18 -3.86 2.94
N ASP A 16 6.78 -5.11 3.14
CA ASP A 16 7.68 -6.18 3.55
C ASP A 16 8.29 -6.88 2.32
N PRO A 17 9.61 -6.76 2.08
CA PRO A 17 10.27 -7.35 0.92
C PRO A 17 10.29 -8.88 0.96
N SER A 18 10.08 -9.50 2.13
CA SER A 18 10.01 -10.96 2.28
C SER A 18 8.65 -11.53 1.89
N THR A 19 7.59 -10.70 1.91
CA THR A 19 6.26 -11.11 1.48
C THR A 19 6.18 -11.19 -0.05
N LYS A 20 5.44 -12.19 -0.56
CA LYS A 20 5.14 -12.40 -1.99
C LYS A 20 3.65 -12.71 -2.18
N GLY A 21 3.20 -12.74 -3.43
CA GLY A 21 1.84 -13.18 -3.76
C GLY A 21 0.75 -12.14 -3.50
N HIS A 22 1.09 -10.85 -3.39
CA HIS A 22 0.14 -9.77 -3.13
C HIS A 22 -1.02 -9.73 -4.13
N LEU A 23 -0.76 -9.99 -5.42
CA LEU A 23 -1.81 -10.04 -6.45
C LEU A 23 -2.84 -11.14 -6.19
N GLN A 24 -2.39 -12.33 -5.75
CA GLN A 24 -3.30 -13.42 -5.44
C GLN A 24 -4.12 -13.09 -4.20
N LYS A 25 -3.46 -12.58 -3.15
CA LYS A 25 -4.14 -12.14 -1.92
C LYS A 25 -5.18 -11.04 -2.20
N LEU A 26 -4.86 -10.09 -3.09
CA LEU A 26 -5.80 -9.05 -3.50
C LEU A 26 -7.04 -9.61 -4.23
N LYS A 27 -6.88 -10.66 -5.05
CA LYS A 27 -8.00 -11.32 -5.73
C LYS A 27 -8.93 -12.09 -4.79
N GLU A 28 -8.41 -12.52 -3.64
CA GLU A 28 -9.16 -13.28 -2.62
C GLU A 28 -9.83 -12.38 -1.59
N MET A 29 -9.42 -11.10 -1.50
CA MET A 29 -10.01 -10.12 -0.60
C MET A 29 -11.43 -9.74 -1.03
N ASN A 30 -12.24 -9.33 -0.05
CA ASN A 30 -13.56 -8.77 -0.33
C ASN A 30 -13.42 -7.49 -1.17
N PRO A 31 -14.27 -7.26 -2.20
CA PRO A 31 -14.21 -6.04 -3.00
C PRO A 31 -14.21 -4.73 -2.20
N ILE A 32 -14.96 -4.66 -1.09
CA ILE A 32 -15.01 -3.46 -0.23
C ILE A 32 -13.65 -3.21 0.45
N ASP A 33 -12.92 -4.26 0.80
CA ASP A 33 -11.59 -4.17 1.41
C ASP A 33 -10.53 -3.77 0.38
N VAL A 34 -10.67 -4.26 -0.86
CA VAL A 34 -9.82 -3.84 -1.99
C VAL A 34 -9.99 -2.34 -2.26
N GLU A 35 -11.23 -1.85 -2.37
CA GLU A 35 -11.50 -0.42 -2.56
C GLU A 35 -10.94 0.43 -1.42
N THR A 36 -11.08 -0.05 -0.18
CA THR A 36 -10.54 0.63 1.00
C THR A 36 -9.01 0.66 0.97
N ALA A 37 -8.35 -0.45 0.61
CA ALA A 37 -6.90 -0.51 0.47
C ALA A 37 -6.39 0.44 -0.63
N LEU A 38 -7.10 0.53 -1.77
CA LEU A 38 -6.77 1.45 -2.86
C LEU A 38 -6.91 2.92 -2.42
N LEU A 39 -7.99 3.26 -1.71
CA LEU A 39 -8.19 4.61 -1.18
C LEU A 39 -7.06 5.00 -0.22
N LEU A 40 -6.66 4.09 0.68
CA LEU A 40 -5.60 4.33 1.65
C LEU A 40 -4.21 4.42 0.99
N MET A 41 -3.91 3.57 0.00
CA MET A 41 -2.65 3.67 -0.77
C MET A 41 -2.57 4.99 -1.53
N ARG A 42 -3.70 5.47 -2.09
CA ARG A 42 -3.75 6.79 -2.72
C ARG A 42 -3.50 7.92 -1.72
N ASN A 43 -4.10 7.85 -0.52
CA ASN A 43 -3.87 8.83 0.54
C ASN A 43 -2.40 8.84 0.97
N LEU A 44 -1.81 7.65 1.15
CA LEU A 44 -0.40 7.51 1.49
C LEU A 44 0.50 8.06 0.38
N SER A 45 0.23 7.76 -0.89
CA SER A 45 0.99 8.31 -2.02
C SER A 45 0.98 9.83 -2.02
N ILE A 46 -0.16 10.46 -1.75
CA ILE A 46 -0.26 11.92 -1.63
C ILE A 46 0.59 12.43 -0.46
N ASN A 47 0.49 11.80 0.72
CA ASN A 47 1.29 12.21 1.89
C ASN A 47 2.80 12.13 1.62
N LEU A 48 3.24 11.11 0.87
CA LEU A 48 4.65 10.90 0.53
C LEU A 48 5.16 11.82 -0.60
N THR A 49 4.27 12.53 -1.30
CA THR A 49 4.66 13.59 -2.26
C THR A 49 4.89 14.95 -1.59
N SER A 50 4.70 15.06 -0.27
CA SER A 50 5.05 16.28 0.48
C SER A 50 6.56 16.54 0.44
N PRO A 51 7.00 17.82 0.37
CA PRO A 51 8.43 18.18 0.44
C PRO A 51 9.16 17.58 1.65
N ASP A 52 8.45 17.33 2.74
CA ASP A 52 8.99 16.72 3.96
C ASP A 52 9.57 15.30 3.76
N PHE A 53 9.24 14.64 2.64
CA PHE A 53 9.67 13.27 2.32
C PHE A 53 10.58 13.18 1.08
N GLU A 54 10.97 14.30 0.45
CA GLU A 54 11.78 14.31 -0.78
C GLU A 54 13.13 13.57 -0.63
N ASP A 55 13.83 13.77 0.49
CA ASP A 55 15.10 13.08 0.77
C ASP A 55 14.92 11.56 0.91
N GLN A 56 13.80 11.12 1.47
CA GLN A 56 13.50 9.70 1.68
C GLN A 56 13.15 9.00 0.38
N VAL A 57 12.39 9.66 -0.50
CA VAL A 57 11.99 9.13 -1.81
C VAL A 57 13.17 9.14 -2.78
N SER A 58 13.96 10.21 -2.81
CA SER A 58 15.11 10.36 -3.71
C SER A 58 16.27 9.40 -3.40
N SER A 59 16.36 8.90 -2.17
CA SER A 59 17.36 7.89 -1.77
C SER A 59 17.12 6.51 -2.39
N TYR A 60 15.93 6.23 -2.91
CA TYR A 60 15.67 5.00 -3.65
C TYR A 60 15.74 5.30 -5.15
N PRO A 61 16.62 4.63 -5.92
CA PRO A 61 16.66 4.83 -7.35
C PRO A 61 15.30 4.45 -7.93
N THR A 62 14.65 5.41 -8.59
CA THR A 62 13.42 5.18 -9.32
C THR A 62 13.71 4.15 -10.41
N PHE A 63 13.40 2.88 -10.17
CA PHE A 63 13.38 1.88 -11.24
C PHE A 63 12.16 2.17 -12.11
N CYS A 64 12.38 2.97 -13.16
CA CYS A 64 11.60 2.90 -14.39
C CYS A 64 12.01 1.65 -15.18
#